data_AF-A0A351HVH6-F1
#
_entry.id   AF-A0A351HVH6-F1
#
_cell.length_a   1.000
_cell.length_b   1.000
_cell.length_c   1.000
_cell.angle_alpha   90.00
_cell.angle_beta   90.00
_cell.angle_gamma   90.00
#
_symmetry.space_group_name_H-M   'P 1'
#
loop_
_entity.id
_entity.type
_entity.pdbx_description
1 polymer ?
#
loop_
_entity_poly.entity_id
_entity_poly.type
_entity_poly.pdbx_seq_one_letter_code
_entity_poly.pdbx_strand_id
1 'polypeptide(L)' 'VAFMQTMGISTFEDDDYNLATALGGMTYGIKPLEMAAAFNVFNNAGVYNQPYYVTKLEQVNGEVLYTKD' A
#
# COMPACT_ATOMS: atom_id res chain seq x y z
N VAL A 1 6.50 -2.33 -14.32
CA VAL A 1 5.93 -1.16 -13.62
C VAL A 1 4.51 -1.42 -13.11
N ALA A 2 3.54 -1.75 -13.98
CA ALA A 2 2.11 -1.83 -13.63
C ALA A 2 1.76 -2.74 -12.42
N PHE A 3 2.43 -3.88 -12.26
CA PHE A 3 2.13 -4.79 -11.14
C PHE A 3 2.50 -4.20 -9.77
N MET A 4 3.70 -3.64 -9.62
CA MET A 4 4.14 -3.05 -8.34
C MET A 4 3.26 -1.89 -7.91
N GLN A 5 2.86 -1.04 -8.87
CA GLN A 5 1.92 0.04 -8.64
C GLN A 5 0.53 -0.48 -8.23
N THR A 6 0.05 -1.57 -8.84
CA THR A 6 -1.22 -2.23 -8.44
C THR A 6 -1.17 -2.73 -6.99
N MET A 7 0.00 -3.15 -6.52
CA MET A 7 0.22 -3.57 -5.13
C MET A 7 0.46 -2.39 -4.16
N GLY A 8 0.28 -1.14 -4.62
CA GLY A 8 0.39 0.06 -3.80
C GLY A 8 1.82 0.43 -3.40
N ILE A 9 2.83 -0.08 -4.11
CA ILE A 9 4.23 0.30 -3.89
C ILE A 9 4.45 1.69 -4.51
N SER A 10 4.70 2.68 -3.66
CA SER A 10 4.79 4.09 -4.09
C SER A 10 6.21 4.55 -4.41
N THR A 11 7.21 3.70 -4.18
CA THR A 11 8.64 4.02 -4.24
C THR A 11 9.34 3.44 -5.46
N PHE A 12 8.58 2.85 -6.39
CA PHE A 12 9.12 2.24 -7.60
C PHE A 12 9.45 3.31 -8.64
N GLU A 13 10.72 3.41 -9.02
CA GLU A 13 11.20 4.36 -10.02
C GLU A 13 11.34 3.71 -11.41
N ASP A 14 11.45 4.52 -12.47
CA ASP A 14 11.67 4.00 -13.83
C ASP A 14 13.00 3.24 -13.94
N ASP A 15 14.03 3.67 -13.22
CA ASP A 15 15.34 3.00 -13.16
C ASP A 15 15.27 1.62 -12.49
N ASP A 16 14.25 1.35 -11.66
CA ASP A 16 13.99 0.03 -11.07
C ASP A 16 13.40 -0.96 -12.08
N TYR A 17 13.19 -0.56 -13.34
CA TYR A 17 12.77 -1.49 -14.39
C TYR A 17 13.94 -2.29 -14.96
N ASN A 18 14.62 -3.05 -14.09
CA ASN A 18 15.77 -3.87 -14.43
C ASN A 18 15.80 -5.23 -13.68
N LEU A 19 16.78 -6.08 -13.98
CA LEU A 19 16.85 -7.45 -13.44
C LEU A 19 17.20 -7.52 -11.94
N ALA A 20 17.87 -6.51 -11.38
CA ALA A 20 18.23 -6.51 -9.96
C ALA A 20 16.99 -6.46 -9.06
N THR A 21 15.91 -5.85 -9.54
CA THR A 21 14.61 -5.76 -8.84
C THR A 21 13.98 -7.12 -8.60
N ALA A 22 14.22 -8.11 -9.47
CA ALA A 22 13.78 -9.49 -9.23
C ALA A 22 14.40 -10.10 -7.95
N LEU A 23 15.54 -9.56 -7.49
CA LEU A 23 16.22 -9.95 -6.26
C LEU A 23 16.01 -8.93 -5.12
N GLY A 24 15.13 -7.95 -5.30
CA GLY A 24 14.86 -6.89 -4.33
C GLY A 24 15.77 -5.66 -4.45
N GLY A 25 16.62 -5.56 -5.47
CA GLY A 25 17.39 -4.35 -5.76
C GLY A 25 16.48 -3.24 -6.28
N MET A 26 16.20 -2.24 -5.45
CA MET A 26 15.39 -1.06 -5.78
C MET A 26 16.07 0.20 -5.27
N THR A 27 15.93 1.32 -5.97
CA THR A 27 16.57 2.61 -5.63
C THR A 27 16.27 3.05 -4.20
N TYR A 28 15.01 2.91 -3.76
CA TYR A 28 14.55 3.33 -2.43
C TYR A 28 13.97 2.19 -1.59
N GLY A 29 13.96 0.97 -2.11
CA GLY A 29 13.29 -0.16 -1.45
C GLY A 29 11.76 0.01 -1.41
N ILE A 30 11.11 -0.63 -0.43
CA ILE A 30 9.65 -0.56 -0.20
C ILE A 30 9.40 -0.20 1.26
N LYS A 31 8.39 0.64 1.52
CA LYS A 31 7.99 0.96 2.90
C LYS A 31 7.41 -0.29 3.57
N PRO A 32 7.75 -0.60 4.84
CA PRO A 32 7.23 -1.79 5.52
C PRO A 32 5.70 -1.92 5.51
N LEU A 33 4.99 -0.80 5.62
CA LEU A 33 3.52 -0.76 5.55
C LEU A 33 2.99 -1.16 4.17
N GLU A 34 3.62 -0.69 3.10
CA GLU A 34 3.25 -1.03 1.72
C GLU A 34 3.53 -2.52 1.45
N MET A 35 4.64 -3.05 1.95
CA MET A 35 4.94 -4.47 1.85
C MET A 35 3.92 -5.34 2.59
N ALA A 36 3.53 -4.98 3.81
CA ALA A 36 2.50 -5.69 4.55
C ALA A 36 1.14 -5.67 3.81
N ALA A 37 0.78 -4.53 3.22
CA ALA A 37 -0.44 -4.39 2.43
C ALA A 37 -0.41 -5.24 1.15
N ALA A 38 0.71 -5.18 0.42
CA ALA A 38 0.93 -5.96 -0.79
C ALA A 38 0.87 -7.46 -0.52
N PHE A 39 1.42 -7.93 0.60
CA PHE A 39 1.34 -9.35 1.00
C PHE A 39 -0.07 -9.78 1.42
N ASN A 40 -0.90 -8.87 1.95
CA ASN A 40 -2.25 -9.21 2.42
C ASN A 40 -3.18 -9.65 1.28
N VAL A 41 -2.89 -9.33 0.01
CA VAL A 41 -3.68 -9.80 -1.14
C VAL A 41 -3.80 -11.32 -1.16
N PHE A 42 -2.77 -12.05 -0.72
CA PHE A 42 -2.79 -13.52 -0.67
C PHE A 42 -3.81 -14.05 0.35
N ASN A 43 -4.02 -13.33 1.45
CA ASN A 43 -5.04 -13.64 2.44
C ASN A 43 -6.44 -13.16 2.00
N ASN A 44 -6.52 -12.14 1.14
CA ASN A 44 -7.77 -11.53 0.69
C ASN A 44 -8.16 -11.90 -0.76
N ALA A 45 -7.94 -13.16 -1.16
CA ALA A 45 -8.33 -13.69 -2.48
C ALA A 45 -7.86 -12.84 -3.69
N GLY A 46 -6.69 -12.22 -3.57
CA GLY A 46 -6.09 -11.36 -4.60
C GLY A 46 -6.55 -9.90 -4.58
N VAL A 47 -7.43 -9.51 -3.65
CA VAL A 47 -7.93 -8.13 -3.54
C VAL A 47 -7.01 -7.30 -2.66
N TYR A 48 -6.46 -6.24 -3.25
CA TYR A 48 -5.68 -5.23 -2.53
C TYR A 48 -6.56 -4.31 -1.70
N ASN A 49 -6.20 -4.14 -0.43
CA ASN A 49 -6.80 -3.16 0.46
C ASN A 49 -5.77 -2.08 0.78
N GLN A 50 -6.09 -0.83 0.47
CA GLN A 50 -5.24 0.30 0.83
C GLN A 50 -5.17 0.41 2.37
N PRO A 51 -3.96 0.48 2.96
CA PRO A 51 -3.81 0.69 4.39
C PRO A 51 -4.44 2.00 4.85
N TYR A 52 -5.13 1.96 5.99
CA TYR A 52 -5.70 3.12 6.64
C TYR A 52 -5.44 3.05 8.14
N TYR A 53 -5.36 4.21 8.78
CA TYR A 53 -5.09 4.31 10.22
C TYR A 53 -6.34 4.58 11.04
N VAL A 54 -7.30 5.28 10.45
CA VAL A 54 -8.48 5.80 11.14
C VAL A 54 -9.72 5.18 10.50
N THR A 55 -10.62 4.67 11.35
CA THR A 55 -11.93 4.14 10.92
C THR A 55 -13.05 5.14 11.09
N LYS A 56 -12.97 6.04 12.06
CA LYS A 56 -13.99 7.05 12.34
C LYS A 56 -13.40 8.24 13.10
N LEU A 57 -13.85 9.45 12.78
CA LEU A 57 -13.60 10.68 13.54
C LEU A 57 -14.94 11.31 13.91
N GLU A 58 -15.14 11.57 15.19
CA GLU A 58 -16.36 12.20 15.74
C GLU A 58 -16.01 13.39 16.61
N GLN A 59 -16.83 14.43 16.53
CA GLN A 59 -16.77 15.57 17.44
C GLN A 59 -17.52 15.27 18.75
N VAL A 60 -17.25 16.08 19.77
CA VAL A 60 -17.90 15.97 21.10
C VAL A 60 -19.42 16.12 21.02
N ASN A 61 -19.93 16.86 20.03
CA ASN A 61 -21.37 17.04 19.79
C ASN A 61 -22.02 15.84 19.07
N GLY A 62 -21.27 14.78 18.75
CA GLY A 62 -21.76 13.59 18.04
C GLY A 62 -21.73 13.70 16.50
N GLU A 63 -21.21 14.80 15.94
CA GLU A 63 -21.04 14.93 14.49
C GLU A 63 -19.90 14.05 13.98
N VAL A 64 -20.18 13.22 12.97
CA VAL A 64 -19.18 12.36 12.31
C VAL A 64 -18.49 13.14 11.21
N LEU A 65 -17.19 13.41 11.37
CA LEU A 65 -16.37 14.14 10.39
C LEU A 65 -15.80 13.22 9.29
N TYR A 66 -15.57 11.96 9.64
CA TYR A 66 -15.00 10.98 8.74
C TYR A 66 -15.43 9.58 9.20
N THR A 67 -15.72 8.70 8.24
CA THR A 67 -15.85 7.26 8.46
C THR A 67 -15.18 6.56 7.29
N LYS A 68 -14.42 5.50 7.58
CA LYS A 68 -13.87 4.62 6.55
C LYS A 68 -15.00 3.77 5.99
N ASP A 69 -15.25 3.92 4.69
CA ASP A 69 -16.15 3.07 3.91
C ASP A 69 -15.72 1.60 3.93
#